data_AF-W3RFK7-F1
#
_entry.id   AF-W3RFK7-F1
#
_cell.length_a   1.000
_cell.length_b   1.000
_cell.length_c   1.000
_cell.angle_alpha   90.00
_cell.angle_beta   90.00
_cell.angle_gamma   90.00
#
_symmetry.space_group_name_H-M   'P 1'
#
loop_
_entity.id
_entity.type
_entity.pdbx_description
1 polymer ?
#
loop_
_entity_poly.entity_id
_entity_poly.type
_entity_poly.pdbx_seq_one_letter_code
_entity_poly.pdbx_strand_id
1 'polypeptide(L)'
;MPADLSPHDFRQQLQIHGFAYLGGTIDKFIDLRFPKAGRYIEPVKAPGRQKRMLRQATLDALLKEREAALKAKQAAEADAALRARIAETLAPRCMGPARHTITDDAEAVRLMAEDFRHARARQEGVTRRDMTLLGWTGEQLDRYAAIAGQTAYQLEGAI
;
A
#
# COMPACT_ATOMS: atom_id res chain seq x y z
N MET A 1 27.68 -36.85 11.14
CA MET A 1 26.77 -35.80 11.64
C MET A 1 27.63 -34.61 12.03
N PRO A 2 27.37 -33.38 11.56
CA PRO A 2 28.09 -32.20 12.06
C PRO A 2 27.92 -32.12 13.57
N ALA A 3 29.00 -31.82 14.30
CA ALA A 3 28.93 -31.64 15.73
C ALA A 3 28.07 -30.41 16.06
N ASP A 4 27.11 -30.57 16.96
CA ASP A 4 26.32 -29.45 17.49
C ASP A 4 27.24 -28.42 18.16
N LEU A 5 26.89 -27.13 18.09
CA LEU A 5 27.71 -26.07 18.69
C LEU A 5 27.88 -26.29 20.19
N SER A 6 29.07 -25.94 20.68
CA SER A 6 29.30 -25.84 22.12
C SER A 6 28.43 -24.72 22.72
N PRO A 7 28.10 -24.77 24.03
CA PRO A 7 27.38 -23.68 24.69
C PRO A 7 28.12 -22.33 24.62
N HIS A 8 29.46 -22.35 24.58
CA HIS A 8 30.28 -21.15 24.47
C HIS A 8 30.13 -20.51 23.09
N ASP A 9 30.35 -21.29 22.03
CA ASP A 9 30.32 -20.80 20.66
C ASP A 9 28.93 -20.33 20.28
N PHE A 10 27.88 -21.04 20.73
CA PHE A 10 26.51 -20.60 20.51
C PHE A 10 26.24 -19.24 21.16
N ARG A 11 26.67 -19.00 22.40
CA ARG A 11 26.51 -17.69 23.05
C ARG A 11 27.25 -16.58 22.30
N GLN A 12 28.47 -16.87 21.85
CA GLN A 12 29.25 -15.92 21.04
C GLN A 12 28.54 -15.59 19.72
N GLN A 13 27.98 -16.60 19.03
CA GLN A 13 27.22 -16.39 17.80
C GLN A 13 25.96 -15.56 18.02
N LEU A 14 25.21 -15.83 19.10
CA LEU A 14 24.05 -15.00 19.47
C LEU A 14 24.46 -13.53 19.67
N GLN A 15 25.57 -13.26 20.35
CA GLN A 15 26.08 -11.90 20.54
C GLN A 15 26.51 -11.24 19.21
N ILE A 16 27.30 -11.94 18.40
CA ILE A 16 27.79 -11.45 17.09
C ILE A 16 26.60 -11.06 16.19
N HIS A 17 25.56 -11.88 16.19
CA HIS A 17 24.38 -11.65 15.37
C HIS A 17 23.32 -10.78 16.03
N GLY A 18 23.45 -10.44 17.32
CA GLY A 18 22.49 -9.60 18.04
C GLY A 18 21.18 -10.29 18.40
N PHE A 19 21.22 -11.60 18.68
CA PHE A 19 20.09 -12.34 19.22
C PHE A 19 20.15 -12.39 20.75
N ALA A 20 18.99 -12.32 21.39
CA ALA A 20 18.85 -12.49 22.83
C ALA A 20 17.89 -13.63 23.17
N TYR A 21 18.21 -14.40 24.21
CA TYR A 21 17.33 -15.44 24.74
C TYR A 21 16.53 -14.88 25.93
N LEU A 22 15.21 -14.89 25.83
CA LEU A 22 14.29 -14.48 26.88
C LEU A 22 13.92 -15.67 27.75
N GLY A 23 14.91 -16.23 28.44
CA GLY A 23 14.73 -17.34 29.36
C GLY A 23 13.88 -16.95 30.57
N GLY A 24 13.10 -17.90 31.09
CA GLY A 24 12.37 -17.76 32.36
C GLY A 24 11.00 -17.07 32.28
N THR A 25 10.68 -16.37 31.18
CA THR A 25 9.32 -15.84 30.92
C THR A 25 8.61 -16.60 29.82
N ILE A 26 9.27 -16.77 28.67
CA ILE A 26 8.65 -17.37 27.49
C ILE A 26 9.54 -18.39 26.78
N ASP A 27 10.83 -18.51 27.15
CA ASP A 27 11.79 -19.44 26.55
C ASP A 27 11.91 -19.32 25.02
N LYS A 28 11.96 -18.06 24.54
CA LYS A 28 12.09 -17.73 23.12
C LYS A 28 13.26 -16.80 22.86
N PHE A 29 13.74 -16.82 21.63
CA PHE A 29 14.74 -15.90 21.13
C PHE A 29 14.08 -14.69 20.48
N ILE A 30 14.77 -13.56 20.57
CA ILE A 30 14.43 -12.33 19.86
C ILE A 30 15.63 -11.83 19.07
N ASP A 31 15.34 -11.17 17.97
CA ASP A 31 16.32 -10.43 17.19
C ASP A 31 16.34 -8.96 17.63
N LEU A 32 17.44 -8.53 18.26
CA LEU A 32 17.58 -7.15 18.72
C LEU A 32 17.83 -6.17 17.55
N ARG A 33 18.38 -6.66 16.43
CA ARG A 33 18.65 -5.84 15.24
C ARG A 33 17.42 -5.67 14.36
N PHE A 34 16.54 -6.67 14.36
CA PHE A 34 15.27 -6.65 13.63
C PHE A 34 14.10 -7.06 14.54
N PRO A 35 13.63 -6.19 15.46
CA PRO A 35 12.61 -6.55 16.45
C PRO A 35 11.26 -7.00 15.87
N LYS A 36 10.99 -6.65 14.60
CA LYS A 36 9.78 -7.05 13.87
C LYS A 36 9.94 -8.37 13.11
N ALA A 37 11.17 -8.87 12.93
CA ALA A 37 11.45 -10.16 12.32
C ALA A 37 11.25 -11.27 13.35
N GLY A 38 10.28 -12.17 13.14
CA GLY A 38 10.09 -13.33 13.99
C GLY A 38 10.02 -12.96 15.48
N ARG A 39 9.02 -12.15 15.86
CA ARG A 39 8.92 -11.47 17.18
C ARG A 39 9.27 -12.35 18.38
N TYR A 40 9.05 -13.67 18.29
CA TYR A 40 9.64 -14.65 19.20
C TYR A 40 9.91 -15.98 18.48
N ILE A 41 11.18 -16.39 18.40
CA ILE A 41 11.61 -17.62 17.70
C ILE A 41 11.87 -18.73 18.73
N GLU A 42 11.31 -19.91 18.48
CA GLU A 42 11.45 -21.04 19.39
C GLU A 42 12.79 -21.78 19.19
N PRO A 43 13.43 -22.25 20.27
CA PRO A 43 14.61 -23.11 20.15
C PRO A 43 14.26 -24.41 19.42
N VAL A 44 15.12 -24.81 18.49
CA VAL A 44 15.02 -26.13 17.87
C VAL A 44 15.46 -27.18 18.88
N LYS A 45 14.59 -28.17 19.14
CA LYS A 45 14.83 -29.22 20.14
C LYS A 45 15.08 -30.55 19.46
N ALA A 46 15.99 -31.35 20.02
CA ALA A 46 16.27 -32.69 19.56
C ALA A 46 15.02 -33.58 19.73
N PRO A 47 14.75 -34.49 18.78
CA PRO A 47 13.71 -35.48 18.93
C PRO A 47 14.05 -36.41 20.10
N GLY A 48 13.16 -36.51 21.09
CA GLY A 48 13.32 -37.38 22.25
C GLY A 48 12.83 -36.77 23.56
N ARG A 49 12.79 -37.60 24.63
CA ARG A 49 12.25 -37.21 25.95
C ARG A 49 13.02 -36.06 26.62
N GLN A 50 14.32 -35.94 26.37
CA GLN A 50 15.16 -34.95 27.04
C GLN A 50 15.09 -33.53 26.46
N LYS A 51 14.35 -33.32 25.35
CA LYS A 51 14.08 -31.99 24.74
C LYS A 51 15.31 -31.04 24.70
N ARG A 52 16.51 -31.58 24.48
CA ARG A 52 17.76 -30.80 24.44
C ARG A 52 17.72 -29.85 23.25
N MET A 53 18.11 -28.59 23.46
CA MET A 53 18.26 -27.62 22.37
C MET A 53 19.40 -28.02 21.43
N LEU A 54 19.10 -28.02 20.13
CA LEU A 54 20.06 -28.15 19.04
C LEU A 54 20.54 -26.74 18.67
N ARG A 55 21.76 -26.41 19.09
CA ARG A 55 22.27 -25.03 19.05
C ARG A 55 22.54 -24.56 17.62
N GLN A 56 23.16 -25.40 16.80
CA GLN A 56 23.41 -25.07 15.39
C GLN A 56 22.08 -24.86 14.66
N ALA A 57 21.15 -25.81 14.78
CA ALA A 57 19.84 -25.71 14.11
C ALA A 57 19.01 -24.53 14.62
N THR A 58 19.14 -24.16 15.91
CA THR A 58 18.50 -22.96 16.45
C THR A 58 19.10 -21.71 15.84
N LEU A 59 20.43 -21.60 15.75
CA LEU A 59 21.09 -20.46 15.11
C LEU A 59 20.66 -20.31 13.65
N ASP A 60 20.62 -21.42 12.90
CA ASP A 60 20.21 -21.43 11.49
C ASP A 60 18.75 -20.95 11.33
N ALA A 61 17.86 -21.39 12.23
CA ALA A 61 16.47 -20.94 12.26
C ALA A 61 16.36 -19.42 12.52
N LEU A 62 17.14 -18.90 13.48
CA LEU A 62 17.16 -17.46 13.79
C LEU A 62 17.60 -16.62 12.58
N LEU A 63 18.65 -17.06 11.89
CA LEU A 63 19.17 -16.37 10.71
C LEU A 63 18.17 -16.42 9.54
N LYS A 64 17.53 -17.58 9.33
CA LYS A 64 16.51 -17.75 8.28
C LYS A 64 15.30 -16.83 8.50
N GLU A 65 14.81 -16.71 9.73
CA GLU A 65 13.70 -15.81 10.07
C GLU A 65 14.05 -14.34 9.83
N ARG A 66 15.28 -13.92 10.19
CA ARG A 66 15.79 -12.58 9.86
C ARG A 66 15.80 -12.34 8.35
N GLU A 67 16.33 -13.29 7.58
CA GLU A 67 16.40 -13.17 6.13
C GLU A 67 15.00 -13.05 5.49
N ALA A 68 14.05 -13.85 5.96
CA ALA A 68 12.66 -13.78 5.51
C ALA A 68 12.03 -12.40 5.79
N ALA A 69 12.26 -11.85 6.99
CA ALA A 69 11.76 -10.54 7.35
C ALA A 69 12.41 -9.40 6.54
N LEU A 70 13.71 -9.50 6.26
CA LEU A 70 14.41 -8.57 5.38
C LEU A 70 13.83 -8.58 3.97
N LYS A 71 13.59 -9.76 3.39
CA LYS A 71 12.96 -9.93 2.08
C LYS A 71 11.55 -9.34 2.05
N ALA A 72 10.75 -9.59 3.09
CA ALA A 72 9.40 -9.02 3.19
C ALA A 72 9.42 -7.49 3.26
N LYS A 73 10.38 -6.91 4.01
CA LYS A 73 10.56 -5.45 4.07
C LYS A 73 10.95 -4.86 2.71
N GLN A 74 11.90 -5.48 2.01
CA GLN A 74 12.32 -5.06 0.67
C GLN A 74 11.17 -5.11 -0.34
N ALA A 75 10.35 -6.17 -0.30
CA ALA A 75 9.16 -6.28 -1.14
C ALA A 75 8.14 -5.16 -0.86
N ALA A 76 7.87 -4.88 0.42
CA ALA A 76 6.96 -3.81 0.80
C ALA A 76 7.45 -2.41 0.37
N GLU A 77 8.76 -2.16 0.46
CA GLU A 77 9.36 -0.91 -0.02
C GLU A 77 9.28 -0.79 -1.55
N ALA A 78 9.50 -1.88 -2.29
CA ALA A 78 9.35 -1.92 -3.75
C ALA A 78 7.90 -1.68 -4.19
N ASP A 79 6.93 -2.30 -3.51
CA ASP A 79 5.50 -2.08 -3.76
C ASP A 79 5.08 -0.63 -3.49
N ALA A 80 5.56 -0.05 -2.39
CA ALA A 80 5.30 1.34 -2.06
C ALA A 80 5.89 2.29 -3.13
N ALA A 81 7.11 2.03 -3.58
CA ALA A 81 7.74 2.80 -4.65
C ALA A 81 6.97 2.68 -5.98
N LEU A 82 6.49 1.48 -6.33
CA LEU A 82 5.67 1.27 -7.52
C LEU A 82 4.35 2.05 -7.43
N ARG A 83 3.66 1.99 -6.28
CA ARG A 83 2.42 2.75 -6.06
C ARG A 83 2.65 4.26 -6.18
N ALA A 84 3.74 4.77 -5.61
CA ALA A 84 4.11 6.18 -5.73
C ALA A 84 4.35 6.58 -7.20
N ARG A 85 5.09 5.76 -7.96
CA ARG A 85 5.36 6.01 -9.39
C ARG A 85 4.07 5.99 -10.23
N ILE A 86 3.16 5.05 -9.95
CA ILE A 86 1.85 5.01 -10.61
C ILE A 86 1.05 6.27 -10.28
N ALA A 87 1.00 6.67 -9.00
CA ALA A 87 0.30 7.88 -8.58
C ALA A 87 0.88 9.15 -9.26
N GLU A 88 2.20 9.27 -9.33
CA GLU A 88 2.88 10.38 -10.02
C GLU A 88 2.59 10.40 -11.52
N THR A 89 2.47 9.24 -12.16
CA THR A 89 2.13 9.14 -13.58
C THR A 89 0.66 9.51 -13.83
N LEU A 90 -0.24 9.13 -12.92
CA LEU A 90 -1.67 9.37 -13.04
C LEU A 90 -2.09 10.78 -12.62
N ALA A 91 -1.48 11.36 -11.58
CA ALA A 91 -1.89 12.66 -11.03
C ALA A 91 -1.98 13.79 -12.07
N PRO A 92 -1.01 13.99 -12.98
CA PRO A 92 -1.08 15.02 -14.02
C PRO A 92 -2.18 14.76 -15.06
N ARG A 93 -2.59 13.49 -15.24
CA ARG A 93 -3.60 13.08 -16.23
C ARG A 93 -5.02 13.10 -15.66
N CYS A 94 -5.16 13.02 -14.34
CA CYS A 94 -6.45 13.02 -13.64
C CYS A 94 -6.88 14.41 -13.18
N MET A 95 -6.00 15.41 -13.16
CA MET A 95 -6.39 16.80 -12.93
C MET A 95 -6.80 17.44 -14.26
N GLY A 96 -8.07 17.29 -14.63
CA GLY A 96 -8.65 18.09 -15.71
C GLY A 96 -8.52 19.59 -15.40
N PRO A 97 -8.63 20.47 -16.41
CA PRO A 97 -8.56 21.91 -16.18
C PRO A 97 -9.58 22.33 -15.13
N ALA A 98 -9.18 23.25 -14.26
CA ALA A 98 -10.09 23.83 -13.28
C ALA A 98 -11.26 24.46 -14.05
N ARG A 99 -12.50 24.06 -13.74
CA ARG A 99 -13.65 24.39 -14.59
C ARG A 99 -13.85 25.89 -14.78
N HIS A 100 -13.61 26.67 -13.72
CA HIS A 100 -13.67 28.13 -13.75
C HIS A 100 -12.60 28.80 -14.63
N THR A 101 -11.52 28.11 -15.01
CA THR A 101 -10.46 28.68 -15.88
C THR A 101 -10.69 28.38 -17.36
N ILE A 102 -11.72 27.60 -17.71
CA ILE A 102 -12.03 27.26 -19.10
C ILE A 102 -12.68 28.48 -19.77
N THR A 103 -12.02 28.99 -20.82
CA THR A 103 -12.50 30.14 -21.60
C THR A 103 -12.98 29.76 -23.00
N ASP A 104 -12.66 28.55 -23.48
CA ASP A 104 -13.13 28.05 -24.77
C ASP A 104 -14.54 27.46 -24.64
N ASP A 105 -15.48 27.95 -25.45
CA ASP A 105 -16.88 27.57 -25.40
C ASP A 105 -17.10 26.09 -25.74
N ALA A 106 -16.36 25.54 -26.71
CA ALA A 106 -16.51 24.16 -27.14
C ALA A 106 -15.96 23.19 -26.10
N GLU A 107 -14.81 23.51 -25.50
CA GLU A 107 -14.21 22.76 -24.40
C GLU A 107 -15.09 22.83 -23.13
N ALA A 108 -15.65 24.00 -22.82
CA ALA A 108 -16.58 24.17 -21.70
C ALA A 108 -17.82 23.30 -21.86
N VAL A 109 -18.46 23.30 -23.04
CA VAL A 109 -19.63 22.46 -23.32
C VAL A 109 -19.28 20.97 -23.26
N ARG A 110 -18.14 20.55 -23.82
CA ARG A 110 -17.70 19.14 -23.80
C ARG A 110 -17.47 18.64 -22.37
N LEU A 111 -16.68 19.37 -21.58
CA LEU A 111 -16.37 18.98 -20.20
C LEU A 111 -17.61 19.04 -19.30
N MET A 112 -18.49 20.02 -19.49
CA MET A 112 -19.74 20.11 -18.75
C MET A 112 -20.69 18.95 -19.10
N ALA A 113 -20.74 18.52 -20.37
CA ALA A 113 -21.52 17.36 -20.80
C ALA A 113 -20.99 16.05 -20.19
N GLU A 114 -19.67 15.91 -20.07
CA GLU A 114 -19.03 14.78 -19.36
C GLU A 114 -19.40 14.77 -17.88
N ASP A 115 -19.32 15.93 -17.22
CA ASP A 115 -19.70 16.09 -15.81
C ASP A 115 -21.20 15.75 -15.59
N PHE A 116 -22.10 16.19 -16.49
CA PHE A 116 -23.52 15.81 -16.47
C PHE A 116 -23.73 14.30 -16.58
N ARG A 117 -23.06 13.63 -17.51
CA ARG A 117 -23.11 12.16 -17.66
C ARG A 117 -22.66 11.45 -16.38
N HIS A 118 -21.52 11.89 -15.81
CA HIS A 118 -20.97 11.28 -14.60
C HIS A 118 -21.87 11.47 -13.37
N ALA A 119 -22.47 12.65 -13.23
CA ALA A 119 -23.39 12.92 -12.13
C ALA A 119 -24.71 12.14 -12.29
N ARG A 120 -25.25 12.07 -13.52
CA ARG A 120 -26.48 11.30 -13.82
C ARG A 120 -26.34 9.80 -13.59
N ALA A 121 -25.16 9.23 -13.87
CA ALA A 121 -24.86 7.83 -13.60
C ALA A 121 -25.01 7.44 -12.11
N ARG A 122 -25.01 8.42 -11.19
CA ARG A 122 -25.21 8.22 -9.75
C ARG A 122 -26.69 8.24 -9.31
N GLN A 123 -27.64 8.19 -10.25
CA GLN A 123 -29.10 8.08 -10.05
C GLN A 123 -29.81 9.24 -9.33
N GLU A 124 -29.12 10.35 -9.08
CA GLU A 124 -29.72 11.59 -8.60
C GLU A 124 -29.63 12.64 -9.70
N GLY A 125 -30.72 13.35 -9.98
CA GLY A 125 -30.71 14.43 -10.97
C GLY A 125 -29.60 15.43 -10.68
N VAL A 126 -28.91 15.93 -11.71
CA VAL A 126 -27.78 16.85 -11.55
C VAL A 126 -28.28 18.23 -11.15
N THR A 127 -27.91 18.71 -9.97
CA THR A 127 -28.30 20.06 -9.52
C THR A 127 -27.23 21.09 -9.87
N ARG A 128 -27.64 22.36 -9.90
CA ARG A 128 -26.70 23.48 -10.08
C ARG A 128 -25.62 23.51 -8.99
N ARG A 129 -25.98 23.11 -7.76
CA ARG A 129 -25.06 23.02 -6.62
C ARG A 129 -23.97 21.98 -6.88
N ASP A 130 -24.31 20.83 -7.45
CA ASP A 130 -23.35 19.77 -7.77
C ASP A 130 -22.32 20.25 -8.78
N MET A 131 -22.78 20.98 -9.80
CA MET A 131 -21.90 21.56 -10.81
C MET A 131 -20.98 22.65 -10.23
N THR A 132 -21.48 23.48 -9.30
CA THR A 132 -20.61 24.45 -8.60
C THR A 132 -19.55 23.77 -7.74
N LEU A 133 -19.85 22.62 -7.12
CA LEU A 133 -18.86 21.82 -6.37
C LEU A 133 -17.77 21.22 -7.26
N LEU A 134 -18.08 20.98 -8.54
CA LEU A 134 -17.10 20.60 -9.57
C LEU A 134 -16.26 21.79 -10.08
N GLY A 135 -16.55 23.01 -9.61
CA GLY A 135 -15.79 24.22 -9.89
C GLY A 135 -16.33 25.07 -11.04
N TRP A 136 -17.55 24.81 -11.53
CA TRP A 136 -18.22 25.64 -12.53
C TRP A 136 -18.73 26.94 -11.92
N THR A 137 -18.52 28.07 -12.61
CA THR A 137 -19.06 29.37 -12.16
C THR A 137 -20.53 29.53 -12.54
N GLY A 138 -21.25 30.43 -11.86
CA GLY A 138 -22.65 30.73 -12.18
C GLY A 138 -22.82 31.18 -13.63
N GLU A 139 -21.94 32.05 -14.12
CA GLU A 139 -21.96 32.55 -15.50
C GLU A 139 -21.78 31.43 -16.54
N GLN A 140 -20.84 30.51 -16.30
CA GLN A 140 -20.63 29.35 -17.19
C GLN A 140 -21.85 28.42 -17.18
N LEU A 141 -22.50 28.22 -16.03
CA LEU A 141 -23.70 27.39 -15.95
C LEU A 141 -24.89 28.01 -16.69
N ASP A 142 -25.08 29.32 -16.59
CA ASP A 142 -26.14 30.01 -17.33
C ASP A 142 -25.90 29.96 -18.84
N ARG A 143 -24.63 30.02 -19.26
CA ARG A 143 -24.25 30.04 -20.67
C ARG A 143 -24.27 28.65 -21.32
N TYR A 144 -23.78 27.61 -20.64
CA TYR A 144 -23.49 26.33 -21.29
C TYR A 144 -24.38 25.17 -20.82
N ALA A 145 -25.04 25.23 -19.67
CA ALA A 145 -25.71 24.06 -19.08
C ALA A 145 -26.81 23.46 -19.96
N ALA A 146 -27.57 24.29 -20.67
CA ALA A 146 -28.63 23.82 -21.57
C ALA A 146 -28.04 23.01 -22.75
N ILE A 147 -26.98 23.52 -23.38
CA ILE A 147 -26.32 22.88 -24.53
C ILE A 147 -25.57 21.63 -24.09
N ALA A 148 -24.87 21.69 -22.95
CA ALA A 148 -24.12 20.58 -22.39
C ALA A 148 -25.06 19.43 -21.95
N GLY A 149 -26.20 19.74 -21.34
CA GLY A 149 -27.21 18.74 -20.98
C GLY A 149 -27.82 18.03 -22.18
N GLN A 150 -28.08 18.75 -23.28
CA GLN A 150 -28.55 18.15 -24.54
C GLN A 150 -27.47 17.26 -25.19
N THR A 151 -26.24 17.75 -25.24
CA THR A 151 -25.07 17.00 -25.75
C THR A 151 -24.85 15.71 -24.95
N ALA A 152 -24.94 15.77 -23.63
CA ALA A 152 -24.82 14.61 -22.75
C ALA A 152 -25.89 13.54 -23.04
N TYR A 153 -27.14 13.96 -23.26
CA TYR A 153 -28.24 13.06 -23.63
C TYR A 153 -28.04 12.39 -25.00
N GLN A 154 -27.61 13.17 -26.00
CA GLN A 154 -27.35 12.65 -27.35
C GLN A 154 -26.22 11.61 -27.37
N LEU A 155 -25.18 11.81 -26.55
CA LEU A 155 -24.07 10.88 -26.42
C LEU A 155 -24.44 9.57 -25.68
N GLU A 156 -25.51 9.57 -24.86
CA GLU A 156 -26.01 8.36 -24.20
C GLU A 156 -26.92 7.52 -25.11
N GLY A 157 -27.69 8.15 -26.02
CA GLY A 157 -28.57 7.46 -26.96
C GLY A 157 -27.90 6.90 -28.22
N ALA A 158 -26.60 7.14 -28.40
CA ALA A 158 -25.80 6.71 -29.55
C ALA A 158 -25.01 5.41 -29.32
N ILE A 159 -25.28 4.69 -28.22
CA ILE A 159 -24.64 3.43 -27.83
C ILE A 159 -25.65 2.28 -27.95
#